data_AF-A0A3M3K150-F1
#
_entry.id   AF-A0A3M3K150-F1
#
_cell.length_a   1.000
_cell.length_b   1.000
_cell.length_c   1.000
_cell.angle_alpha   90.00
_cell.angle_beta   90.00
_cell.angle_gamma   90.00
#
_symmetry.space_group_name_H-M   'P 1'
#
loop_
_entity.id
_entity.type
_entity.pdbx_description
1 polymer ?
#
loop_
_entity_poly.entity_id
_entity_poly.type
_entity_poly.pdbx_seq_one_letter_code
_entity_poly.pdbx_strand_id
1 'polypeptide(L)'
;MDRLGTSEHWYPLLPDDPITPHGVRNGDDHTPFLAPQLKFQLMNQDMETNGNKLCVNGMWHGTLSVVLGPQTPQTFAKLKALVPRGVPWRVRMDLMPGGMKSLGMKKGTLDFIAFVPPLRPIWNAIETLTKVEQQEPVCVMTIMASTWGDSQAAVTRHLTLLTQAFQAWGGGEVTQTFGNPVRAWASTLVASSKGSGPNLLYPPLSEALNLLPLTRPASAWEEDGNALFATLDGK
;
A
#
# COMPACT_ATOMS: atom_id res chain seq x y z
N MET A 1 -1.19 11.49 -8.32
CA MET A 1 -1.71 12.54 -9.21
C MET A 1 -2.90 13.17 -8.53
N ASP A 2 -2.81 14.48 -8.33
CA ASP A 2 -3.95 15.30 -7.98
C ASP A 2 -4.96 15.25 -9.15
N ARG A 3 -6.16 14.76 -8.87
CA ARG A 3 -7.20 14.55 -9.90
C ARG A 3 -7.96 15.83 -10.25
N LEU A 4 -7.90 16.84 -9.39
CA LEU A 4 -8.67 18.07 -9.58
C LEU A 4 -7.82 19.18 -10.21
N GLY A 5 -6.51 19.20 -9.95
CA GLY A 5 -5.62 20.27 -10.42
C GLY A 5 -4.68 19.89 -11.57
N THR A 6 -4.50 18.60 -11.88
CA THR A 6 -3.61 18.18 -12.98
C THR A 6 -4.42 18.02 -14.28
N SER A 7 -3.97 18.66 -15.35
CA SER A 7 -4.57 18.53 -16.69
C SER A 7 -4.52 17.08 -17.18
N GLU A 8 -5.53 16.65 -17.94
CA GLU A 8 -5.55 15.32 -18.57
C GLU A 8 -4.43 15.13 -19.61
N HIS A 9 -3.91 16.23 -20.17
CA HIS A 9 -2.79 16.21 -21.12
C HIS A 9 -1.41 16.28 -20.45
N TRP A 10 -1.36 16.29 -19.12
CA TRP A 10 -0.10 16.35 -18.40
C TRP A 10 0.60 14.98 -18.45
N TYR A 11 1.91 15.00 -18.74
CA TYR A 11 2.79 13.85 -18.64
C TYR A 11 4.08 14.24 -17.91
N PRO A 12 4.71 13.33 -17.15
CA PRO A 12 5.96 13.63 -16.49
C PRO A 12 7.07 13.78 -17.52
N LEU A 13 7.89 14.82 -17.39
CA LEU A 13 9.12 14.97 -18.17
C LEU A 13 10.14 13.93 -17.70
N LEU A 14 10.55 13.08 -18.63
CA LEU A 14 11.60 12.08 -18.46
C LEU A 14 12.97 12.63 -18.90
N PRO A 15 14.09 12.00 -18.50
CA PRO A 15 15.42 12.45 -18.90
C PRO A 15 15.66 12.54 -20.41
N ASP A 16 14.95 11.71 -21.19
CA ASP A 16 15.06 11.67 -22.66
C ASP A 16 14.11 12.63 -23.38
N ASP A 17 13.22 13.31 -22.65
CA ASP A 17 12.27 14.26 -23.24
C ASP A 17 12.95 15.58 -23.62
N PRO A 18 12.42 16.31 -24.61
CA PRO A 18 12.95 17.62 -24.99
C PRO A 18 12.76 18.63 -23.85
N ILE A 19 13.84 18.92 -23.12
CA ILE A 19 13.84 19.86 -22.00
C ILE A 19 14.36 21.22 -22.45
N THR A 20 13.63 22.28 -22.10
CA THR A 20 14.17 23.65 -22.17
C THR A 20 14.98 23.90 -20.89
N PRO A 21 16.27 24.29 -21.00
CA PRO A 21 17.07 24.65 -19.83
C PRO A 21 16.39 25.74 -18.99
N HIS A 22 16.40 25.56 -17.67
CA HIS A 22 15.72 26.45 -16.74
C HIS A 22 16.60 26.75 -15.52
N GLY A 23 16.70 28.03 -15.13
CA GLY A 23 17.51 28.47 -14.00
C GLY A 23 18.92 28.92 -14.38
N VAL A 24 19.79 29.09 -13.37
CA VAL A 24 21.17 29.56 -13.53
C VAL A 24 22.12 28.45 -13.12
N ARG A 25 23.08 28.12 -13.98
CA ARG A 25 24.13 27.14 -13.65
C ARG A 25 25.01 27.67 -12.52
N ASN A 26 25.15 26.89 -11.44
CA ASN A 26 26.07 27.20 -10.35
C ASN A 26 27.21 26.18 -10.32
N GLY A 27 28.38 26.57 -10.85
CA GLY A 27 29.55 25.69 -10.92
C GLY A 27 29.28 24.39 -11.70
N ASP A 28 29.45 23.25 -11.03
CA ASP A 28 29.25 21.91 -11.59
C ASP A 28 27.80 21.40 -11.46
N ASP A 29 26.88 22.26 -11.02
CA ASP A 29 25.45 21.91 -10.98
C ASP A 29 24.83 21.94 -12.38
N HIS A 30 24.58 20.75 -12.93
CA HIS A 30 23.91 20.56 -14.21
C HIS A 30 22.40 20.37 -14.10
N THR A 31 21.81 20.38 -12.89
CA THR A 31 20.37 20.21 -12.67
C THR A 31 19.50 21.16 -13.51
N PRO A 32 19.87 22.44 -13.74
CA PRO A 32 19.17 23.37 -14.64
C PRO A 32 18.98 22.88 -16.09
N PHE A 33 19.78 21.91 -16.53
CA PHE A 33 19.74 21.37 -17.89
C PHE A 33 19.05 20.00 -17.97
N LEU A 34 18.60 19.46 -16.84
CA LEU A 34 17.98 18.14 -16.74
C LEU A 34 16.47 18.26 -16.48
N ALA A 35 15.73 17.17 -16.69
CA ALA A 35 14.34 17.11 -16.29
C ALA A 35 14.21 17.38 -14.77
N PRO A 36 13.20 18.14 -14.32
CA PRO A 36 12.92 18.30 -12.90
C PRO A 36 12.77 16.94 -12.23
N GLN A 37 13.19 16.83 -10.97
CA GLN A 37 13.02 15.56 -10.25
C GLN A 37 11.54 15.17 -10.19
N LEU A 38 11.23 13.90 -10.47
CA LEU A 38 9.85 13.39 -10.55
C LEU A 38 9.00 13.73 -9.31
N LYS A 39 9.62 13.81 -8.12
CA LYS A 39 8.94 14.21 -6.88
C LYS A 39 8.31 15.61 -6.96
N PHE A 40 8.97 16.57 -7.61
CA PHE A 40 8.45 17.93 -7.79
C PHE A 40 7.39 17.98 -8.89
N GLN A 41 7.47 17.06 -9.85
CA GLN A 41 6.46 16.92 -10.89
C GLN A 41 5.16 16.30 -10.35
N LEU A 42 5.25 15.33 -9.43
CA LEU A 42 4.11 14.58 -8.90
C LEU A 42 3.48 15.19 -7.64
N MET A 43 4.27 15.86 -6.81
CA MET A 43 3.88 16.40 -5.50
C MET A 43 4.05 17.93 -5.51
N ASN A 44 3.30 18.59 -6.39
CA ASN A 44 3.35 20.03 -6.61
C ASN A 44 2.24 20.82 -5.88
N GLN A 45 1.39 20.12 -5.10
CA GLN A 45 0.29 20.73 -4.36
C GLN A 45 0.57 20.71 -2.86
N ASP A 46 0.12 21.76 -2.19
CA ASP A 46 0.11 21.80 -0.73
C ASP A 46 -0.88 20.78 -0.17
N MET A 47 -0.53 20.25 1.00
CA MET A 47 -1.28 19.21 1.67
C MET A 47 -1.65 19.69 3.08
N GLU A 48 -2.93 19.67 3.41
CA GLU A 48 -3.39 19.98 4.76
C GLU A 48 -3.68 18.70 5.53
N THR A 49 -3.35 18.66 6.81
CA THR A 49 -3.62 17.50 7.67
C THR A 49 -4.62 17.85 8.75
N ASN A 50 -5.54 16.91 9.02
CA ASN A 50 -6.49 17.01 10.13
C ASN A 50 -6.58 15.65 10.82
N GLY A 51 -5.87 15.50 11.94
CA GLY A 51 -5.69 14.22 12.61
C GLY A 51 -5.07 13.18 11.68
N ASN A 52 -5.76 12.05 11.47
CA ASN A 52 -5.32 10.98 10.56
C ASN A 52 -5.79 11.18 9.10
N LYS A 53 -6.44 12.31 8.79
CA LYS A 53 -6.92 12.64 7.44
C LYS A 53 -6.01 13.66 6.78
N LEU A 54 -6.06 13.65 5.45
CA LEU A 54 -5.23 14.47 4.58
C LEU A 54 -6.13 15.14 3.54
N CYS A 55 -5.97 16.43 3.28
CA CYS A 55 -6.60 17.14 2.18
C CYS A 55 -5.54 17.46 1.13
N VAL A 56 -5.78 17.07 -0.11
CA VAL A 56 -4.93 17.40 -1.27
C VAL A 56 -5.82 18.06 -2.31
N ASN A 57 -5.56 19.33 -2.59
CA ASN A 57 -6.33 20.15 -3.53
C ASN A 57 -7.86 20.03 -3.36
N GLY A 58 -8.36 20.18 -2.13
CA GLY A 58 -9.79 20.10 -1.80
C GLY A 58 -10.36 18.69 -1.66
N MET A 59 -9.63 17.64 -2.06
CA MET A 59 -10.05 16.26 -1.87
C MET A 59 -9.50 15.69 -0.56
N TRP A 60 -10.41 15.19 0.28
CA TRP A 60 -10.03 14.54 1.54
C TRP A 60 -9.68 13.08 1.29
N HIS A 61 -8.68 12.59 2.02
CA HIS A 61 -8.16 11.24 1.99
C HIS A 61 -8.12 10.63 3.39
N GLY A 62 -8.46 9.35 3.47
CA GLY A 62 -8.28 8.50 4.65
C GLY A 62 -7.45 7.28 4.28
N THR A 63 -6.66 6.79 5.22
CA THR A 63 -5.81 5.61 5.03
C THR A 63 -6.09 4.59 6.12
N LEU A 64 -5.94 3.31 5.80
CA LEU A 64 -5.93 2.21 6.75
C LEU A 64 -4.81 1.23 6.43
N SER A 65 -4.39 0.47 7.45
CA SER A 65 -3.39 -0.59 7.37
C SER A 65 -3.91 -1.84 8.05
N VAL A 66 -3.68 -3.00 7.45
CA VAL A 66 -3.98 -4.29 8.10
C VAL A 66 -2.90 -4.57 9.15
N VAL A 67 -3.29 -4.64 10.42
CA VAL A 67 -2.41 -4.92 11.57
C VAL A 67 -2.33 -6.43 11.80
N LEU A 68 -3.48 -7.10 11.74
CA LEU A 68 -3.59 -8.54 11.89
C LEU A 68 -4.12 -9.13 10.58
N GLY A 69 -3.40 -10.09 10.04
CA GLY A 69 -3.80 -10.81 8.82
C GLY A 69 -5.13 -11.54 9.01
N PRO A 70 -5.82 -11.87 7.90
CA PRO A 70 -7.07 -12.61 7.96
C PRO A 70 -6.85 -13.99 8.59
N GLN A 71 -7.62 -14.32 9.62
CA GLN A 71 -7.62 -15.62 10.29
C GLN A 71 -8.19 -16.72 9.39
N THR A 72 -9.08 -16.33 8.47
CA THR A 72 -9.56 -17.20 7.39
C THR A 72 -9.19 -16.55 6.07
N PRO A 73 -8.11 -16.99 5.40
CA PRO A 73 -7.73 -16.45 4.10
C PRO A 73 -8.87 -16.59 3.09
N GLN A 74 -9.23 -15.50 2.44
CA GLN A 74 -10.28 -15.44 1.42
C GLN A 74 -9.74 -14.72 0.19
N THR A 75 -10.33 -15.00 -0.97
CA THR A 75 -9.89 -14.37 -2.22
C THR A 75 -10.08 -12.85 -2.20
N PHE A 76 -9.23 -12.11 -2.91
CA PHE A 76 -9.41 -10.67 -3.10
C PHE A 76 -10.80 -10.30 -3.70
N ALA A 77 -11.36 -11.19 -4.54
CA ALA A 77 -12.69 -11.00 -5.12
C ALA A 77 -13.77 -10.84 -4.04
N LYS A 78 -13.67 -11.58 -2.93
CA LYS A 78 -14.58 -11.45 -1.78
C LYS A 78 -14.44 -10.08 -1.11
N LEU A 79 -13.21 -9.58 -0.92
CA LEU A 79 -12.97 -8.23 -0.40
C LEU A 79 -13.65 -7.18 -1.27
N LYS A 80 -13.45 -7.24 -2.59
CA LYS A 80 -14.07 -6.30 -3.53
C LYS A 80 -15.60 -6.35 -3.46
N ALA A 81 -16.19 -7.54 -3.33
CA ALA A 81 -17.64 -7.70 -3.20
C ALA A 81 -18.20 -7.12 -1.90
N LEU A 82 -17.41 -7.13 -0.82
CA LEU A 82 -17.76 -6.53 0.47
C LEU A 82 -17.69 -4.99 0.45
N VAL A 83 -16.82 -4.40 -0.36
CA VAL A 83 -16.72 -2.94 -0.48
C VAL A 83 -17.88 -2.40 -1.32
N PRO A 84 -18.70 -1.47 -0.80
CA PRO A 84 -19.82 -0.90 -1.55
C PRO A 84 -19.33 -0.17 -2.82
N ARG A 85 -20.05 -0.32 -3.94
CA ARG A 85 -19.67 0.25 -5.25
C ARG A 85 -19.47 1.77 -5.25
N GLY A 86 -20.16 2.50 -4.37
CA GLY A 86 -20.05 3.95 -4.24
C GLY A 86 -18.84 4.43 -3.43
N VAL A 87 -18.07 3.53 -2.81
CA VAL A 87 -16.89 3.89 -2.02
C VAL A 87 -15.67 3.89 -2.95
N PRO A 88 -15.01 5.04 -3.17
CA PRO A 88 -13.85 5.10 -4.02
C PRO A 88 -12.59 4.77 -3.19
N TRP A 89 -11.92 3.67 -3.52
CA TRP A 89 -10.78 3.18 -2.74
C TRP A 89 -9.65 2.66 -3.63
N ARG A 90 -8.46 2.56 -3.03
CA ARG A 90 -7.26 1.94 -3.57
C ARG A 90 -6.64 1.07 -2.50
N VAL A 91 -6.00 -0.02 -2.91
CA VAL A 91 -5.19 -0.88 -2.04
C VAL A 91 -3.84 -1.12 -2.67
N ARG A 92 -2.80 -1.15 -1.84
CA ARG A 92 -1.45 -1.58 -2.16
C ARG A 92 -1.14 -2.79 -1.30
N MET A 93 -0.71 -3.86 -1.95
CA MET A 93 -0.23 -5.07 -1.30
C MET A 93 1.20 -5.29 -1.74
N ASP A 94 2.14 -5.25 -0.81
CA ASP A 94 3.53 -5.58 -1.10
C ASP A 94 3.79 -7.02 -0.64
N LEU A 95 4.46 -7.81 -1.48
CA LEU A 95 4.90 -9.16 -1.15
C LEU A 95 6.40 -9.25 -1.34
N MET A 96 7.12 -9.65 -0.30
CA MET A 96 8.57 -9.79 -0.29
C MET A 96 8.97 -11.18 0.19
N PRO A 97 10.05 -11.78 -0.34
CA PRO A 97 10.56 -13.05 0.15
C PRO A 97 11.27 -12.87 1.51
N GLY A 98 11.50 -13.99 2.21
CA GLY A 98 12.33 -14.02 3.42
C GLY A 98 11.60 -13.61 4.71
N GLY A 99 10.33 -14.00 4.84
CA GLY A 99 9.53 -13.81 6.07
C GLY A 99 10.25 -14.33 7.31
N MET A 100 10.75 -15.57 7.24
CA MET A 100 11.50 -16.18 8.33
C MET A 100 12.85 -15.51 8.63
N LYS A 101 13.50 -14.87 7.66
CA LYS A 101 14.73 -14.09 7.91
C LYS A 101 14.43 -12.80 8.68
N SER A 102 13.33 -12.12 8.32
CA SER A 102 12.83 -10.93 9.05
C SER A 102 12.40 -11.30 10.48
N LEU A 103 11.73 -12.44 10.65
CA LEU A 103 11.33 -12.98 11.95
C LEU A 103 12.51 -13.53 12.76
N GLY A 104 13.54 -14.08 12.12
CA GLY A 104 14.66 -14.78 12.76
C GLY A 104 15.46 -13.89 13.72
N MET A 105 15.63 -12.62 13.39
CA MET A 105 16.28 -11.65 14.29
C MET A 105 15.44 -11.38 15.54
N LYS A 106 14.09 -11.39 15.41
CA LYS A 106 13.17 -11.29 16.55
C LYS A 106 13.09 -12.60 17.33
N LYS A 107 13.16 -13.75 16.65
CA LYS A 107 13.16 -15.10 17.23
C LYS A 107 14.37 -15.31 18.14
N GLY A 108 15.58 -14.93 17.72
CA GLY A 108 16.78 -15.07 18.55
C GLY A 108 16.72 -14.30 19.86
N THR A 109 16.10 -13.10 19.87
CA THR A 109 15.84 -12.36 21.12
C THR A 109 14.74 -13.01 21.96
N LEU A 110 13.68 -13.51 21.31
CA LEU A 110 12.59 -14.21 22.00
C LEU A 110 13.04 -15.55 22.60
N ASP A 111 13.90 -16.32 21.93
CA ASP A 111 14.45 -17.59 22.42
C ASP A 111 15.21 -17.40 23.75
N PHE A 112 15.91 -16.28 23.91
CA PHE A 112 16.62 -15.93 25.14
C PHE A 112 15.68 -15.55 26.30
N ILE A 113 14.46 -15.09 26.01
CA ILE A 113 13.48 -14.56 26.99
C ILE A 113 12.21 -15.46 27.06
N ALA A 114 12.17 -16.57 26.33
CA ALA A 114 10.98 -17.43 26.17
C ALA A 114 10.51 -18.10 27.48
N PHE A 115 11.33 -18.06 28.54
CA PHE A 115 10.93 -18.48 29.89
C PHE A 115 9.89 -17.55 30.54
N VAL A 116 9.70 -16.33 30.01
CA VAL A 116 8.69 -15.36 30.45
C VAL A 116 7.31 -15.79 29.93
N PRO A 117 6.34 -16.18 30.80
CA PRO A 117 5.07 -16.78 30.38
C PRO A 117 4.26 -15.97 29.35
N PRO A 118 4.20 -14.62 29.41
CA PRO A 118 3.57 -13.80 28.37
C PRO A 118 4.11 -13.96 26.94
N LEU A 119 5.35 -14.42 26.76
CA LEU A 119 6.00 -14.49 25.45
C LEU A 119 5.89 -15.88 24.78
N ARG A 120 5.48 -16.92 25.53
CA ARG A 120 5.32 -18.28 25.01
C ARG A 120 4.38 -18.39 23.81
N PRO A 121 3.22 -17.69 23.76
CA PRO A 121 2.33 -17.76 22.59
C PRO A 121 2.99 -17.21 21.32
N ILE A 122 3.77 -16.14 21.44
CA ILE A 122 4.52 -15.54 20.32
C ILE A 122 5.58 -16.52 19.83
N TRP A 123 6.31 -17.14 20.75
CA TRP A 123 7.31 -18.15 20.43
C TRP A 123 6.70 -19.35 19.69
N ASN A 124 5.60 -19.91 20.20
CA ASN A 124 4.88 -21.00 19.56
C ASN A 124 4.45 -20.64 18.13
N ALA A 125 3.91 -19.42 17.91
CA ALA A 125 3.51 -18.96 16.58
C ALA A 125 4.70 -18.90 15.60
N ILE A 126 5.86 -18.44 16.06
CA ILE A 126 7.09 -18.41 15.23
C ILE A 126 7.60 -19.83 14.95
N GLU A 127 7.52 -20.74 15.92
CA GLU A 127 7.89 -22.15 15.72
C GLU A 127 6.96 -22.84 14.71
N THR A 128 5.65 -22.58 14.78
CA THR A 128 4.67 -23.06 13.79
C THR A 128 5.02 -22.54 12.40
N LEU A 129 5.31 -21.25 12.23
CA LEU A 129 5.75 -20.70 10.95
C LEU A 129 7.07 -21.33 10.47
N THR A 130 7.99 -21.67 11.37
CA THR A 130 9.24 -22.37 11.03
C THR A 130 8.97 -23.76 10.45
N LYS A 131 7.93 -24.46 10.93
CA LYS A 131 7.50 -25.76 10.40
C LYS A 131 6.85 -25.62 9.02
N VAL A 132 6.04 -24.58 8.82
CA VAL A 132 5.40 -24.28 7.53
C VAL A 132 6.44 -23.92 6.46
N GLU A 133 7.49 -23.16 6.81
CA GLU A 133 8.60 -22.82 5.90
C GLU A 133 9.24 -24.04 5.23
N GLN A 134 9.24 -25.20 5.91
CA GLN A 134 9.80 -26.45 5.36
C GLN A 134 8.97 -27.01 4.20
N GLN A 135 7.69 -26.65 4.10
CA GLN A 135 6.76 -27.09 3.05
C GLN A 135 6.55 -26.00 2.00
N GLU A 136 6.39 -24.75 2.42
CA GLU A 136 6.21 -23.60 1.54
C GLU A 136 6.88 -22.34 2.11
N PRO A 137 7.41 -21.43 1.27
CA PRO A 137 8.10 -20.25 1.77
C PRO A 137 7.16 -19.26 2.45
N VAL A 138 7.54 -18.77 3.63
CA VAL A 138 6.85 -17.71 4.35
C VAL A 138 7.32 -16.35 3.83
N CYS A 139 6.37 -15.53 3.41
CA CYS A 139 6.64 -14.22 2.85
C CYS A 139 6.53 -13.11 3.91
N VAL A 140 7.01 -11.92 3.59
CA VAL A 140 6.60 -10.68 4.26
C VAL A 140 5.57 -10.00 3.38
N MET A 141 4.39 -9.75 3.93
CA MET A 141 3.32 -9.05 3.22
C MET A 141 2.91 -7.80 3.98
N THR A 142 2.58 -6.72 3.28
CA THR A 142 1.86 -5.58 3.88
C THR A 142 0.63 -5.24 3.06
N ILE A 143 -0.42 -4.79 3.73
CA ILE A 143 -1.67 -4.40 3.08
C ILE A 143 -2.06 -3.02 3.59
N MET A 144 -2.09 -2.06 2.67
CA MET A 144 -2.46 -0.67 2.91
C MET A 144 -3.59 -0.29 1.98
N ALA A 145 -4.59 0.43 2.48
CA ALA A 145 -5.66 0.95 1.63
C ALA A 145 -5.95 2.41 1.92
N SER A 146 -6.41 3.14 0.91
CA SER A 146 -6.81 4.53 1.02
C SER A 146 -8.11 4.78 0.29
N THR A 147 -8.93 5.68 0.84
CA THR A 147 -10.20 6.14 0.29
C THR A 147 -10.21 7.66 0.25
N TRP A 148 -11.09 8.24 -0.57
CA TRP A 148 -11.21 9.69 -0.68
C TRP A 148 -12.66 10.17 -0.80
N GLY A 149 -12.86 11.48 -0.73
CA GLY A 149 -14.16 12.14 -0.88
C GLY A 149 -14.06 13.66 -0.71
N ASP A 150 -15.14 14.36 -1.06
CA ASP A 150 -15.16 15.83 -1.15
C ASP A 150 -15.24 16.53 0.22
N SER A 151 -15.51 15.77 1.29
CA SER A 151 -15.57 16.29 2.65
C SER A 151 -14.99 15.30 3.65
N GLN A 152 -14.57 15.82 4.81
CA GLN A 152 -14.12 15.00 5.93
C GLN A 152 -15.17 13.98 6.40
N ALA A 153 -16.45 14.34 6.32
CA ALA A 153 -17.56 13.47 6.70
C ALA A 153 -17.74 12.33 5.70
N ALA A 154 -17.67 12.63 4.40
CA ALA A 154 -17.70 11.63 3.34
C ALA A 154 -16.55 10.63 3.48
N VAL A 155 -15.33 11.12 3.71
CA VAL A 155 -14.15 10.26 3.93
C VAL A 155 -14.30 9.42 5.18
N THR A 156 -14.81 9.96 6.30
CA THR A 156 -15.07 9.14 7.50
C THR A 156 -16.03 8.01 7.18
N ARG A 157 -17.15 8.29 6.49
CA ARG A 157 -18.11 7.26 6.10
C ARG A 157 -17.48 6.21 5.21
N HIS A 158 -16.74 6.62 4.18
CA HIS A 158 -16.05 5.70 3.27
C HIS A 158 -15.03 4.84 4.00
N LEU A 159 -14.26 5.44 4.91
CA LEU A 159 -13.23 4.75 5.69
C LEU A 159 -13.86 3.74 6.66
N THR A 160 -14.99 4.07 7.27
CA THR A 160 -15.76 3.12 8.10
C THR A 160 -16.23 1.92 7.28
N LEU A 161 -16.83 2.15 6.11
CA LEU A 161 -17.28 1.07 5.22
C LEU A 161 -16.11 0.20 4.74
N LEU A 162 -14.99 0.84 4.40
CA LEU A 162 -13.79 0.14 3.97
C LEU A 162 -13.20 -0.70 5.12
N THR A 163 -13.11 -0.15 6.32
CA THR A 163 -12.66 -0.89 7.52
C THR A 163 -13.54 -2.10 7.80
N GLN A 164 -14.87 -1.95 7.75
CA GLN A 164 -15.79 -3.07 7.93
C GLN A 164 -15.59 -4.15 6.87
N ALA A 165 -15.38 -3.76 5.60
CA ALA A 165 -15.10 -4.71 4.52
C ALA A 165 -13.79 -5.49 4.74
N PHE A 166 -12.71 -4.81 5.15
CA PHE A 166 -11.44 -5.47 5.47
C PHE A 166 -11.55 -6.41 6.68
N GLN A 167 -12.29 -6.01 7.71
CA GLN A 167 -12.56 -6.87 8.87
C GLN A 167 -13.41 -8.10 8.48
N ALA A 168 -14.45 -7.91 7.67
CA ALA A 168 -15.33 -8.99 7.21
C ALA A 168 -14.68 -9.92 6.17
N TRP A 169 -13.59 -9.48 5.52
CA TRP A 169 -12.91 -10.27 4.49
C TRP A 169 -12.27 -11.54 5.05
N GLY A 170 -11.78 -11.51 6.30
CA GLY A 170 -11.20 -12.71 6.93
C GLY A 170 -10.97 -12.60 8.44
N GLY A 171 -11.64 -11.67 9.12
CA GLY A 171 -11.50 -11.46 10.56
C GLY A 171 -10.19 -10.78 10.98
N GLY A 172 -9.57 -10.02 10.06
CA GLY A 172 -8.36 -9.26 10.35
C GLY A 172 -8.64 -7.96 11.10
N GLU A 173 -7.61 -7.44 11.76
CA GLU A 173 -7.67 -6.14 12.44
C GLU A 173 -7.00 -5.08 11.57
N VAL A 174 -7.60 -3.88 11.52
CA VAL A 174 -7.07 -2.75 10.77
C VAL A 174 -6.89 -1.55 11.68
N THR A 175 -5.85 -0.75 11.41
CA THR A 175 -5.64 0.54 12.06
C THR A 175 -5.82 1.68 11.08
N GLN A 176 -6.38 2.78 11.56
CA GLN A 176 -6.49 4.06 10.86
C GLN A 176 -5.58 5.12 11.50
N THR A 177 -4.89 4.77 12.59
CA THR A 177 -4.10 5.70 13.39
C THR A 177 -2.64 5.61 12.99
N PHE A 178 -2.10 6.72 12.50
CA PHE A 178 -0.72 6.81 12.04
C PHE A 178 -0.05 8.04 12.66
N GLY A 179 1.22 7.91 13.03
CA GLY A 179 1.98 9.06 13.53
C GLY A 179 2.18 10.16 12.47
N ASN A 180 2.22 9.78 11.18
CA ASN A 180 2.27 10.71 10.05
C ASN A 180 1.26 10.29 8.97
N PRO A 181 0.13 11.02 8.81
CA PRO A 181 -0.91 10.67 7.84
C PRO A 181 -0.45 10.85 6.38
N VAL A 182 0.43 11.80 6.08
CA VAL A 182 1.01 12.01 4.74
C VAL A 182 1.82 10.79 4.33
N ARG A 183 2.68 10.28 5.22
CA ARG A 183 3.48 9.08 4.97
C ARG A 183 2.60 7.83 4.81
N ALA A 184 1.55 7.69 5.62
CA ALA A 184 0.59 6.60 5.50
C ALA A 184 -0.11 6.63 4.13
N TRP A 185 -0.63 7.78 3.73
CA TRP A 185 -1.24 7.96 2.41
C TRP A 185 -0.25 7.70 1.28
N ALA A 186 0.95 8.27 1.35
CA ALA A 186 1.99 8.07 0.35
C ALA A 186 2.35 6.59 0.21
N SER A 187 2.42 5.84 1.31
CA SER A 187 2.70 4.40 1.26
C SER A 187 1.64 3.59 0.50
N THR A 188 0.42 4.11 0.32
CA THR A 188 -0.64 3.46 -0.49
C THR A 188 -0.50 3.72 -1.99
N LEU A 189 0.39 4.63 -2.40
CA LEU A 189 0.70 4.89 -3.80
C LEU A 189 1.75 3.89 -4.27
N VAL A 190 1.60 3.39 -5.51
CA VAL A 190 2.60 2.51 -6.13
C VAL A 190 3.84 3.35 -6.44
N ALA A 191 5.02 2.75 -6.26
CA ALA A 191 6.34 3.35 -6.53
C ALA A 191 6.65 4.68 -5.79
N SER A 192 5.86 5.06 -4.78
CA SER A 192 6.11 6.28 -3.99
C SER A 192 7.15 6.09 -2.90
N SER A 193 7.41 4.85 -2.48
CA SER A 193 8.32 4.52 -1.38
C SER A 193 9.06 3.22 -1.65
N LYS A 194 10.37 3.21 -1.32
CA LYS A 194 11.17 1.97 -1.26
C LYS A 194 10.72 1.04 -0.12
N GLY A 195 10.17 1.62 0.94
CA GLY A 195 9.66 0.87 2.09
C GLY A 195 8.23 0.38 1.89
N SER A 196 7.90 -0.70 2.59
CA SER A 196 6.57 -1.29 2.64
C SER A 196 5.70 -0.66 3.74
N GLY A 197 4.45 -1.10 3.87
CA GLY A 197 3.54 -0.64 4.92
C GLY A 197 4.08 -0.85 6.35
N PRO A 198 3.52 -0.15 7.35
CA PRO A 198 4.04 -0.15 8.72
C PRO A 198 3.83 -1.48 9.46
N ASN A 199 2.80 -2.25 9.07
CA ASN A 199 2.45 -3.52 9.70
C ASN A 199 2.85 -4.68 8.79
N LEU A 200 3.80 -5.49 9.26
CA LEU A 200 4.29 -6.66 8.54
C LEU A 200 3.48 -7.90 8.91
N LEU A 201 2.91 -8.53 7.89
CA LEU A 201 2.26 -9.83 7.96
C LEU A 201 3.23 -10.90 7.47
N TYR A 202 3.04 -12.13 7.95
CA TYR A 202 3.89 -13.28 7.59
C TYR A 202 3.07 -14.47 7.08
N PRO A 203 2.27 -14.29 6.01
CA PRO A 203 1.53 -15.39 5.43
C PRO A 203 2.48 -16.38 4.71
N PRO A 204 2.15 -17.68 4.70
CA PRO A 204 2.71 -18.61 3.73
C PRO A 204 2.42 -18.15 2.30
N LEU A 205 3.26 -18.54 1.33
CA LEU A 205 3.14 -18.05 -0.04
C LEU A 205 1.78 -18.39 -0.67
N SER A 206 1.24 -19.58 -0.45
CA SER A 206 -0.07 -19.96 -1.00
C SER A 206 -1.20 -19.05 -0.52
N GLU A 207 -1.23 -18.74 0.78
CA GLU A 207 -2.19 -17.80 1.37
C GLU A 207 -1.97 -16.38 0.84
N ALA A 208 -0.71 -15.93 0.74
CA ALA A 208 -0.38 -14.61 0.22
C ALA A 208 -0.88 -14.43 -1.23
N LEU A 209 -0.69 -15.44 -2.08
CA LEU A 209 -1.17 -15.43 -3.46
C LEU A 209 -2.70 -15.40 -3.54
N ASN A 210 -3.39 -16.08 -2.62
CA ASN A 210 -4.85 -16.06 -2.55
C ASN A 210 -5.42 -14.67 -2.15
N LEU A 211 -4.69 -13.95 -1.29
CA LEU A 211 -5.06 -12.60 -0.87
C LEU A 211 -4.83 -11.54 -1.97
N LEU A 212 -3.91 -11.79 -2.90
CA LEU A 212 -3.57 -10.85 -3.96
C LEU A 212 -4.65 -10.76 -5.05
N PRO A 213 -4.78 -9.61 -5.72
CA PRO A 213 -5.72 -9.42 -6.84
C PRO A 213 -5.25 -10.09 -8.15
N LEU A 214 -4.66 -11.29 -8.10
CA LEU A 214 -4.05 -11.95 -9.27
C LEU A 214 -5.08 -12.51 -10.27
N THR A 215 -6.26 -12.89 -9.78
CA THR A 215 -7.33 -13.46 -10.61
C THR A 215 -8.11 -12.40 -11.39
N ARG A 216 -7.76 -11.11 -11.22
CA ARG A 216 -8.37 -10.01 -11.96
C ARG A 216 -7.36 -9.46 -12.98
N PRO A 217 -7.58 -9.71 -14.27
CA PRO A 217 -7.07 -8.86 -15.34
C PRO A 217 -7.15 -7.38 -14.96
N ALA A 218 -6.07 -6.61 -15.03
CA ALA A 218 -6.17 -5.15 -15.02
C ALA A 218 -4.89 -4.66 -15.65
N SER A 219 -4.92 -4.49 -16.97
CA SER A 219 -3.83 -3.77 -17.62
C SER A 219 -3.85 -2.32 -17.13
N ALA A 220 -2.72 -1.84 -16.62
CA ALA A 220 -2.52 -0.41 -16.37
C ALA A 220 -2.23 0.36 -17.66
N TRP A 221 -2.07 -0.36 -18.78
CA TRP A 221 -1.70 0.17 -20.09
C TRP A 221 -2.88 -0.01 -21.03
N GLU A 222 -3.37 1.09 -21.61
CA GLU A 222 -4.51 1.04 -22.52
C GLU A 222 -4.13 0.36 -23.85
N GLU A 223 -2.87 0.45 -24.29
CA GLU A 223 -2.44 -0.04 -25.62
C GLU A 223 -1.09 -0.79 -25.64
N ASP A 224 -0.11 -0.44 -24.79
CA ASP A 224 1.28 -0.98 -24.84
C ASP A 224 1.65 -1.96 -23.71
N GLY A 225 0.69 -2.78 -23.27
CA GLY A 225 0.97 -3.87 -22.34
C GLY A 225 1.30 -5.16 -23.09
N ASN A 226 2.45 -5.79 -22.83
CA ASN A 226 2.80 -7.12 -23.37
C ASN A 226 1.75 -8.21 -23.08
N ALA A 227 0.81 -7.96 -22.16
CA ALA A 227 -0.41 -8.73 -22.02
C ALA A 227 -1.58 -7.83 -21.60
N LEU A 228 -2.52 -7.60 -22.52
CA LEU A 228 -3.79 -6.96 -22.25
C LEU A 228 -4.75 -8.02 -21.70
N PHE A 229 -5.01 -7.98 -20.41
CA PHE A 229 -6.09 -8.75 -19.81
C PHE A 229 -7.23 -7.77 -19.48
N ALA A 230 -8.32 -7.84 -20.24
CA ALA A 230 -9.55 -7.09 -19.97
C ALA A 230 -10.41 -7.81 -18.91
N THR A 231 -11.03 -7.03 -18.03
CA THR A 231 -12.03 -7.52 -17.07
C THR A 231 -13.40 -7.65 -17.71
N LEU A 232 -14.22 -8.56 -17.17
CA LEU A 232 -15.66 -8.65 -17.47
C LEU A 232 -16.43 -7.36 -17.12
N ASP A 233 -15.82 -6.44 -16.35
CA ASP A 233 -16.38 -5.13 -16.00
C ASP A 233 -16.03 -4.02 -17.04
N GLY A 234 -15.37 -4.37 -18.16
CA GLY A 234 -15.02 -3.40 -19.23
C GLY A 234 -13.88 -2.45 -18.90
N LYS A 235 -12.97 -2.87 -18.00
CA LYS A 235 -11.70 -2.18 -17.68
C LYS A 235 -10.51 -3.10 -17.85
#